data_AF-A0A0D2C3S3-F1
#
_entry.id   AF-A0A0D2C3S3-F1
#
_cell.length_a   1.000
_cell.length_b   1.000
_cell.length_c   1.000
_cell.angle_alpha   90.00
_cell.angle_beta   90.00
_cell.angle_gamma   90.00
#
_symmetry.space_group_name_H-M   'P 1'
#
loop_
_entity.id
_entity.type
_entity.pdbx_description
1 polymer ?
#
loop_
_entity_poly.entity_id
_entity_poly.type
_entity_poly.pdbx_seq_one_letter_code
_entity_poly.pdbx_strand_id
1 'polypeptide(L)'
;MVRDQFKYLAAAYTDAGIGFRLAGVDRVTNDTWARNGDDANMKRALRRGTYSALNVYYQSLLQADSNTPGLPAGSVLLGFCTLPVAGVYAGMDPAAYALDGCNILSATMPGGSYAGYNLGGTTAHEVGHWNGLLHTFAGNSCAASDFGDYVADTPQERTSTSEYCCVPPSF
;
A
#
# COMPACT_ATOMS: atom_id res chain seq x y z
N MET A 1 1.04 -2.32 19.06
CA MET A 1 0.93 -1.62 17.76
C MET A 1 1.94 -2.15 16.73
N VAL A 2 3.19 -1.66 16.63
CA VAL A 2 4.11 -2.09 15.52
C VAL A 2 4.33 -3.60 15.46
N ARG A 3 4.55 -4.27 16.61
CA ARG A 3 4.70 -5.74 16.65
C ARG A 3 3.44 -6.48 16.21
N ASP A 4 2.27 -5.96 16.58
CA ASP A 4 0.99 -6.58 16.23
C ASP A 4 0.67 -6.36 14.75
N GLN A 5 0.99 -5.19 14.22
CA GLN A 5 0.92 -4.90 12.79
C GLN A 5 1.82 -5.83 11.97
N PHE A 6 3.05 -6.06 12.44
CA PHE A 6 3.95 -7.01 11.77
C PHE A 6 3.40 -8.45 11.80
N LYS A 7 2.84 -8.89 12.93
CA LYS A 7 2.19 -10.21 13.03
C LYS A 7 1.02 -10.33 12.06
N TYR A 8 0.16 -9.31 11.99
CA TYR A 8 -0.96 -9.28 11.04
C TYR A 8 -0.45 -9.38 9.59
N LEU A 9 0.53 -8.56 9.22
CA LEU A 9 1.10 -8.56 7.87
C LEU A 9 1.70 -9.93 7.52
N ALA A 10 2.51 -10.52 8.40
CA ALA A 10 3.12 -11.82 8.15
C ALA A 10 2.07 -12.93 7.99
N ALA A 11 1.00 -12.90 8.79
CA ALA A 11 -0.10 -13.86 8.67
C ALA A 11 -0.86 -13.70 7.35
N ALA A 12 -1.16 -12.46 6.93
CA ALA A 12 -1.95 -12.16 5.73
C ALA A 12 -1.32 -12.70 4.42
N TYR A 13 0.00 -12.93 4.40
CA TYR A 13 0.74 -13.39 3.23
C TYR A 13 1.18 -14.86 3.30
N THR A 14 0.82 -15.57 4.37
CA THR A 14 1.26 -16.96 4.58
C THR A 14 0.77 -17.87 3.46
N ASP A 15 -0.49 -17.74 3.03
CA ASP A 15 -1.07 -18.58 1.99
C ASP A 15 -0.52 -18.27 0.59
N ALA A 16 0.00 -17.05 0.39
CA ALA A 16 0.72 -16.66 -0.82
C ALA A 16 2.18 -17.16 -0.85
N GLY A 17 2.64 -17.83 0.22
CA GLY A 17 4.04 -18.31 0.33
C GLY A 17 5.06 -17.18 0.52
N ILE A 18 4.62 -15.96 0.86
CA ILE A 18 5.50 -14.81 1.07
C ILE A 18 5.78 -14.65 2.55
N GLY A 19 7.06 -14.78 2.93
CA GLY A 19 7.52 -14.63 4.30
C GLY A 19 8.16 -13.27 4.57
N PHE A 20 7.78 -12.62 5.66
CA PHE A 20 8.43 -11.40 6.14
C PHE A 20 9.22 -11.64 7.42
N ARG A 21 10.34 -10.92 7.56
CA ARG A 21 11.10 -10.83 8.81
C ARG A 21 11.27 -9.37 9.18
N LEU A 22 10.91 -9.01 10.41
CA LEU A 22 11.12 -7.67 10.93
C LEU A 22 12.63 -7.41 11.07
N ALA A 23 13.16 -6.52 10.22
CA ALA A 23 14.59 -6.20 10.20
C ALA A 23 14.97 -5.11 11.21
N GLY A 24 14.05 -4.20 11.54
CA GLY A 24 14.28 -3.11 12.48
C GLY A 24 13.06 -2.20 12.59
N VAL A 25 13.09 -1.30 13.59
CA VAL A 25 12.06 -0.27 13.80
C VAL A 25 12.76 1.01 14.23
N ASP A 26 12.55 2.08 13.48
CA ASP A 26 12.99 3.41 13.85
C ASP A 26 11.81 4.28 14.28
N ARG A 27 12.10 5.33 15.05
CA ARG A 27 11.15 6.40 15.37
C ARG A 27 11.84 7.72 15.13
N VAL A 28 11.23 8.57 14.33
CA VAL A 28 11.75 9.88 13.96
C VAL A 28 10.66 10.91 14.19
N THR A 29 11.02 12.01 14.85
CA THR A 29 10.13 13.15 15.05
C THR A 29 10.44 14.19 13.98
N ASN A 30 9.52 14.36 13.04
CA ASN A 30 9.57 15.40 12.02
C ASN A 30 8.13 15.73 11.60
N ASP A 31 7.68 16.96 11.89
CA ASP A 31 6.29 17.36 11.68
C ASP A 31 5.88 17.39 10.21
N THR A 32 6.80 17.75 9.32
CA THR A 32 6.59 17.73 7.88
C THR A 32 6.37 16.30 7.39
N TRP A 33 7.28 15.40 7.73
CA TRP A 33 7.19 14.00 7.33
C TRP A 33 5.98 13.30 7.96
N ALA A 34 5.66 13.60 9.22
CA ALA A 34 4.50 13.02 9.90
C ALA A 34 3.14 13.38 9.26
N ARG A 35 3.10 14.40 8.39
CA ARG A 35 1.89 14.90 7.71
C ARG A 35 1.96 14.74 6.19
N ASN A 36 2.62 13.68 5.70
CA ASN A 36 2.80 13.40 4.27
C ASN A 36 3.55 14.48 3.48
N GLY A 37 4.30 15.36 4.17
CA GLY A 37 5.15 16.35 3.52
C GLY A 37 6.52 15.80 3.20
N ASP A 38 7.09 16.21 2.06
CA ASP A 38 8.47 15.94 1.67
C ASP A 38 8.83 14.43 1.66
N ASP A 39 7.93 13.60 1.09
CA ASP A 39 8.09 12.14 1.01
C ASP A 39 9.44 11.74 0.39
N ALA A 40 9.89 12.47 -0.63
CA ALA A 40 11.13 12.16 -1.32
C ALA A 40 12.36 12.26 -0.41
N ASN A 41 12.51 13.35 0.36
CA ASN A 41 13.64 13.47 1.27
C ASN A 41 13.47 12.56 2.50
N MET A 42 12.24 12.36 2.99
CA MET A 42 11.98 11.40 4.06
C MET A 42 12.48 10.01 3.68
N LYS A 43 12.06 9.48 2.53
CA LYS A 43 12.45 8.14 2.11
C LYS A 43 13.93 8.02 1.80
N ARG A 44 14.54 9.03 1.16
CA ARG A 44 16.00 9.07 0.95
C ARG A 44 16.78 9.05 2.26
N ALA A 45 16.29 9.73 3.30
CA ALA A 45 16.94 9.79 4.60
C ALA A 45 16.73 8.53 5.45
N LEU A 46 15.56 7.89 5.34
CA LEU A 46 15.11 6.85 6.27
C LEU A 46 15.13 5.44 5.70
N ARG A 47 15.20 5.25 4.37
CA ARG A 47 15.24 3.92 3.76
C ARG A 47 16.41 3.12 4.30
N ARG A 48 16.16 1.85 4.64
CA ARG A 48 17.18 0.88 5.03
C ARG A 48 17.12 -0.39 4.21
N GLY A 49 18.25 -1.08 4.17
CA GLY A 49 18.40 -2.37 3.51
C GLY A 49 18.67 -2.26 2.02
N THR A 50 18.65 -3.42 1.35
CA THR A 50 18.92 -3.54 -0.08
C THR A 50 17.62 -3.68 -0.86
N TYR A 51 17.71 -4.06 -2.13
CA TYR A 51 16.57 -4.41 -2.99
C TYR A 51 15.56 -5.38 -2.33
N SER A 52 16.01 -6.27 -1.45
CA SER A 52 15.14 -7.24 -0.75
C SER A 52 14.36 -6.67 0.45
N ALA A 53 14.52 -5.38 0.77
CA ALA A 53 13.93 -4.77 1.96
C ALA A 53 12.74 -3.87 1.60
N LEU A 54 11.55 -4.26 2.09
CA LEU A 54 10.37 -3.41 2.15
C LEU A 54 10.51 -2.39 3.29
N ASN A 55 10.36 -1.11 2.98
CA ASN A 55 10.29 -0.03 3.97
C ASN A 55 8.84 0.47 4.09
N VAL A 56 8.34 0.54 5.32
CA VAL A 56 6.97 0.99 5.62
C VAL A 56 7.03 2.15 6.61
N TYR A 57 6.51 3.31 6.20
CA TYR A 57 6.53 4.56 6.94
C TYR A 57 5.15 4.80 7.55
N TYR A 58 5.05 4.75 8.88
CA TYR A 58 3.80 5.07 9.58
C TYR A 58 3.80 6.56 9.93
N GLN A 59 2.82 7.29 9.41
CA GLN A 59 2.69 8.75 9.55
C GLN A 59 1.42 9.10 10.34
N SER A 60 1.41 10.23 11.03
CA SER A 60 0.27 10.64 11.87
C SER A 60 -0.90 11.18 11.05
N LEU A 61 -0.62 11.70 9.86
CA LEU A 61 -1.61 12.22 8.93
C LEU A 61 -1.14 11.96 7.50
N LEU A 62 -2.01 11.36 6.69
CA LEU A 62 -1.85 11.28 5.24
C LEU A 62 -3.03 11.97 4.58
N GLN A 63 -2.76 12.78 3.56
CA GLN A 63 -3.78 13.54 2.85
C GLN A 63 -3.58 13.45 1.34
N ALA A 64 -4.70 13.44 0.62
CA ALA A 64 -4.76 13.58 -0.82
C ALA A 64 -4.27 14.96 -1.23
N ASP A 65 -3.48 15.02 -2.30
CA ASP A 65 -3.12 16.26 -2.96
C ASP A 65 -4.08 16.56 -4.12
N SER A 66 -3.81 17.61 -4.89
CA SER A 66 -4.62 17.98 -6.06
C SER A 66 -4.54 16.98 -7.21
N ASN A 67 -3.57 16.06 -7.21
CA ASN A 67 -3.34 15.09 -8.26
C ASN A 67 -3.84 13.69 -7.89
N THR A 68 -4.33 13.51 -6.66
CA THR A 68 -4.85 12.24 -6.17
C THR A 68 -6.18 11.93 -6.86
N PRO A 69 -6.27 10.86 -7.67
CA PRO A 69 -7.48 10.58 -8.44
C PRO A 69 -8.69 10.29 -7.55
N GLY A 70 -9.84 10.86 -7.88
CA GLY A 70 -11.11 10.54 -7.23
C GLY A 70 -11.29 11.08 -5.81
N LEU A 71 -10.34 11.85 -5.28
CA LEU A 71 -10.41 12.41 -3.93
C LEU A 71 -10.17 13.93 -3.93
N PRO A 72 -10.98 14.72 -3.19
CA PRO A 72 -10.69 16.12 -2.95
C PRO A 72 -9.34 16.31 -2.23
N ALA A 73 -8.57 17.33 -2.62
CA ALA A 73 -7.36 17.70 -1.90
C ALA A 73 -7.64 17.94 -0.41
N GLY A 74 -6.79 17.41 0.46
CA GLY A 74 -6.95 17.45 1.91
C GLY A 74 -7.74 16.28 2.50
N SER A 75 -8.37 15.43 1.69
CA SER A 75 -9.03 14.20 2.16
C SER A 75 -8.02 13.28 2.84
N VAL A 76 -8.41 12.64 3.95
CA VAL A 76 -7.52 11.69 4.64
C VAL A 76 -7.30 10.45 3.78
N LEU A 77 -6.04 10.06 3.62
CA LEU A 77 -5.65 8.78 3.02
C LEU A 77 -5.35 7.77 4.12
N LEU A 78 -5.70 6.49 3.89
CA LEU A 78 -5.33 5.42 4.80
C LEU A 78 -3.90 4.92 4.53
N GLY A 79 -3.50 4.88 3.26
CA GLY A 79 -2.16 4.51 2.83
C GLY A 79 -1.96 4.71 1.34
N PHE A 80 -0.72 4.54 0.90
CA PHE A 80 -0.34 4.35 -0.49
C PHE A 80 0.99 3.60 -0.55
N CYS A 81 1.25 2.90 -1.65
CA CYS A 81 2.53 2.23 -1.89
C CYS A 81 2.95 2.27 -3.35
N THR A 82 4.25 2.08 -3.60
CA THR A 82 4.78 1.93 -4.95
C THR A 82 4.43 0.56 -5.53
N LEU A 83 4.11 0.50 -6.83
CA LEU A 83 4.11 -0.74 -7.61
C LEU A 83 5.54 -1.13 -7.98
N PRO A 84 5.81 -2.41 -8.30
CA PRO A 84 7.05 -2.82 -8.93
C PRO A 84 7.28 -2.04 -10.23
N VAL A 85 8.49 -1.53 -10.40
CA VAL A 85 8.89 -0.80 -11.61
C VAL A 85 9.93 -1.58 -12.40
N ALA A 86 9.83 -1.53 -13.72
CA ALA A 86 10.81 -2.17 -14.60
C ALA A 86 12.19 -1.49 -14.45
N GLY A 87 13.24 -2.28 -14.68
CA GLY A 87 14.63 -1.78 -14.70
C GLY A 87 15.29 -1.62 -13.33
N VAL A 88 14.62 -1.97 -12.24
CA VAL A 88 15.23 -2.08 -10.90
C VAL A 88 15.58 -3.54 -10.62
N TYR A 89 16.80 -3.81 -10.18
CA TYR A 89 17.28 -5.17 -9.93
C TYR A 89 18.23 -5.25 -8.72
N ALA A 90 18.45 -6.47 -8.23
CA ALA A 90 19.35 -6.73 -7.11
C ALA A 90 20.78 -6.27 -7.41
N GLY A 91 21.38 -5.52 -6.48
CA GLY A 91 22.73 -4.97 -6.62
C GLY A 91 22.78 -3.53 -7.13
N MET A 92 21.66 -2.96 -7.60
CA MET A 92 21.57 -1.52 -7.85
C MET A 92 21.75 -0.71 -6.56
N ASP A 93 22.31 0.49 -6.70
CA ASP A 93 22.40 1.48 -5.63
C ASP A 93 21.00 1.80 -5.09
N PRO A 94 20.74 1.67 -3.77
CA PRO A 94 19.48 2.07 -3.15
C PRO A 94 19.00 3.49 -3.51
N ALA A 95 19.89 4.41 -3.86
CA ALA A 95 19.53 5.74 -4.32
C ALA A 95 18.64 5.73 -5.59
N ALA A 96 18.77 4.70 -6.44
CA ALA A 96 17.99 4.53 -7.67
C ALA A 96 16.53 4.13 -7.40
N TYR A 97 16.25 3.51 -6.25
CA TYR A 97 14.91 3.11 -5.81
C TYR A 97 14.60 3.67 -4.41
N ALA A 98 15.13 4.86 -4.10
CA ALA A 98 14.99 5.45 -2.78
C ALA A 98 13.53 5.73 -2.38
N LEU A 99 12.65 5.92 -3.36
CA LEU A 99 11.23 6.25 -3.16
C LEU A 99 10.33 5.00 -3.00
N ASP A 100 10.88 3.81 -3.24
CA ASP A 100 10.17 2.53 -3.05
C ASP A 100 9.75 2.34 -1.59
N GLY A 101 8.53 1.82 -1.41
CA GLY A 101 7.95 1.48 -0.12
C GLY A 101 6.56 2.06 0.09
N CYS A 102 6.01 1.82 1.28
CA CYS A 102 4.62 2.18 1.61
C CYS A 102 4.55 3.25 2.68
N ASN A 103 3.55 4.12 2.58
CA ASN A 103 3.21 5.16 3.53
C ASN A 103 1.84 4.82 4.13
N ILE A 104 1.75 4.68 5.44
CA ILE A 104 0.54 4.21 6.14
C ILE A 104 0.11 5.23 7.19
N LEU A 105 -1.18 5.53 7.26
CA LEU A 105 -1.76 6.29 8.36
C LEU A 105 -1.66 5.45 9.63
N SER A 106 -0.85 5.88 10.59
CA SER A 106 -0.56 5.14 11.83
C SER A 106 -1.82 4.78 12.65
N ALA A 107 -2.90 5.54 12.50
CA ALA A 107 -4.19 5.28 13.14
C ALA A 107 -4.91 4.01 12.64
N THR A 108 -4.49 3.42 11.51
CA THR A 108 -5.03 2.15 10.94
C THR A 108 -4.32 0.90 11.48
N MET A 109 -3.22 1.06 12.23
CA MET A 109 -2.57 -0.07 12.90
C MET A 109 -3.51 -0.74 13.92
N PRO A 110 -3.29 -2.03 14.25
CA PRO A 110 -4.01 -2.73 15.33
C PRO A 110 -4.05 -1.91 16.63
N GLY A 111 -5.27 -1.60 17.07
CA GLY A 111 -5.53 -0.80 18.27
C GLY A 111 -5.40 0.72 18.07
N GLY A 112 -5.28 1.18 16.82
CA GLY A 112 -5.24 2.60 16.46
C GLY A 112 -6.61 3.28 16.57
N SER A 113 -6.65 4.59 16.33
CA SER A 113 -7.83 5.43 16.54
C SER A 113 -8.79 5.49 15.35
N TYR A 114 -8.43 4.97 14.16
CA TYR A 114 -9.27 5.04 12.97
C TYR A 114 -10.24 3.86 12.93
N ALA A 115 -11.37 3.98 13.64
CA ALA A 115 -12.36 2.91 13.76
C ALA A 115 -12.81 2.36 12.39
N GLY A 116 -12.98 1.04 12.30
CA GLY A 116 -13.32 0.34 11.05
C GLY A 116 -12.10 -0.06 10.21
N TYR A 117 -10.97 0.63 10.36
CA TYR A 117 -9.72 0.33 9.63
C TYR A 117 -8.51 0.08 10.55
N ASN A 118 -8.70 0.13 11.87
CA ASN A 118 -7.66 0.00 12.90
C ASN A 118 -7.31 -1.45 13.29
N LEU A 119 -7.42 -2.38 12.35
CA LEU A 119 -7.09 -3.80 12.53
C LEU A 119 -5.82 -4.23 11.79
N GLY A 120 -5.17 -3.30 11.09
CA GLY A 120 -3.92 -3.54 10.35
C GLY A 120 -4.07 -3.96 8.89
N GLY A 121 -5.31 -4.05 8.40
CA GLY A 121 -5.62 -4.38 7.00
C GLY A 121 -5.05 -3.39 5.99
N THR A 122 -4.97 -2.10 6.33
CA THR A 122 -4.39 -1.08 5.45
C THR A 122 -2.95 -1.40 5.08
N THR A 123 -2.09 -1.78 6.03
CA THR A 123 -0.71 -2.16 5.69
C THR A 123 -0.67 -3.39 4.80
N ALA A 124 -1.53 -4.39 5.03
CA ALA A 124 -1.58 -5.57 4.17
C ALA A 124 -2.00 -5.21 2.74
N HIS A 125 -3.01 -4.34 2.58
CA HIS A 125 -3.45 -3.82 1.29
C HIS A 125 -2.31 -3.10 0.54
N GLU A 126 -1.64 -2.15 1.19
CA GLU A 126 -0.56 -1.38 0.58
C GLU A 126 0.64 -2.25 0.19
N VAL A 127 0.98 -3.24 1.00
CA VAL A 127 2.02 -4.23 0.66
C VAL A 127 1.58 -5.11 -0.52
N GLY A 128 0.28 -5.22 -0.79
CA GLY A 128 -0.25 -5.87 -1.98
C GLY A 128 0.18 -5.15 -3.25
N HIS A 129 0.04 -3.82 -3.25
CA HIS A 129 0.57 -2.96 -4.30
C HIS A 129 2.09 -3.10 -4.44
N TRP A 130 2.83 -3.15 -3.33
CA TRP A 130 4.28 -3.40 -3.39
C TRP A 130 4.65 -4.72 -4.07
N ASN A 131 3.81 -5.76 -3.93
CA ASN A 131 3.97 -7.04 -4.61
C ASN A 131 3.33 -7.08 -6.01
N GLY A 132 2.80 -5.96 -6.51
CA GLY A 132 2.29 -5.82 -7.87
C GLY A 132 0.78 -6.06 -8.04
N LEU A 133 0.03 -6.24 -6.96
CA LEU A 133 -1.43 -6.36 -7.05
C LEU A 133 -2.05 -4.99 -7.30
N LEU A 134 -2.98 -4.91 -8.25
CA LEU A 134 -3.82 -3.74 -8.44
C LEU A 134 -5.05 -3.83 -7.52
N HIS A 135 -5.82 -2.75 -7.43
CA HIS A 135 -7.16 -2.82 -6.83
C HIS A 135 -8.03 -3.81 -7.62
N THR A 136 -8.87 -4.58 -6.95
CA THR A 136 -9.82 -5.54 -7.58
C THR A 136 -10.77 -4.89 -8.58
N PHE A 137 -11.01 -3.59 -8.41
CA PHE A 137 -11.80 -2.73 -9.27
C PHE A 137 -10.97 -1.90 -10.25
N ALA A 138 -9.72 -2.29 -10.52
CA ALA A 138 -8.90 -1.67 -11.55
C ALA A 138 -9.62 -1.66 -12.91
N GLY A 139 -9.40 -0.61 -13.70
CA GLY A 139 -10.20 -0.31 -14.89
C GLY A 139 -11.53 0.40 -14.60
N ASN A 140 -12.09 0.25 -13.39
CA ASN A 140 -13.38 0.82 -12.98
C ASN A 140 -14.50 0.51 -14.00
N SER A 141 -14.52 -0.73 -14.48
CA SER A 141 -15.32 -1.16 -15.64
C SER A 141 -15.80 -2.61 -15.47
N CYS A 142 -16.79 -2.99 -16.27
CA CYS A 142 -17.19 -4.39 -16.50
C CYS A 142 -17.11 -4.74 -18.01
N ALA A 143 -16.37 -3.95 -18.79
CA ALA A 143 -16.28 -4.16 -20.23
C ALA A 143 -15.43 -5.41 -20.49
N ALA A 144 -15.88 -6.29 -21.40
CA ALA A 144 -15.13 -7.49 -21.78
C ALA A 144 -13.75 -7.19 -22.41
N SER A 145 -13.52 -5.96 -22.86
CA SER A 145 -12.24 -5.49 -23.37
C SER A 145 -11.27 -5.00 -22.27
N ASP A 146 -11.74 -4.92 -21.03
CA ASP A 146 -10.97 -4.48 -19.86
C ASP A 146 -10.58 -5.70 -19.02
N PHE A 147 -9.28 -5.88 -18.81
CA PHE A 147 -8.72 -7.01 -18.06
C PHE A 147 -8.72 -6.78 -16.53
N GLY A 148 -9.24 -5.64 -16.07
CA GLY A 148 -9.39 -5.36 -14.65
C GLY A 148 -8.06 -5.25 -13.91
N ASP A 149 -7.92 -6.04 -12.84
CA ASP A 149 -6.71 -6.12 -12.02
C ASP A 149 -5.66 -7.12 -12.55
N TYR A 150 -5.94 -7.76 -13.71
CA TYR A 150 -5.10 -8.76 -14.36
C TYR A 150 -4.93 -10.07 -13.55
N VAL A 151 -5.84 -10.35 -12.62
CA VAL A 151 -5.89 -11.59 -11.85
C VAL A 151 -7.14 -12.37 -12.27
N ALA A 152 -6.97 -13.58 -12.81
CA ALA A 152 -8.07 -14.27 -13.50
C ALA A 152 -9.14 -14.82 -12.54
N ASP A 153 -8.82 -15.04 -11.27
CA ASP A 153 -9.72 -15.58 -10.25
C ASP A 153 -10.34 -14.52 -9.34
N THR A 154 -10.03 -13.23 -9.56
CA THR A 154 -10.77 -12.11 -8.98
C THR A 154 -11.92 -11.73 -9.93
N PRO A 155 -13.20 -11.88 -9.51
CA PRO A 155 -14.30 -11.40 -10.33
C PRO A 155 -14.17 -9.89 -10.58
N GLN A 156 -14.41 -9.44 -11.81
CA GLN A 156 -14.28 -8.03 -12.16
C GLN A 156 -15.24 -7.16 -11.33
N GLU A 157 -14.73 -6.05 -10.83
CA GLU A 157 -15.46 -5.07 -10.03
C GLU A 157 -15.38 -3.67 -10.66
N ARG A 158 -16.46 -2.89 -10.58
CA ARG A 158 -16.47 -1.51 -11.11
C ARG A 158 -16.07 -0.47 -10.05
N THR A 159 -16.26 -0.77 -8.76
CA THR A 159 -16.12 0.20 -7.66
C THR A 159 -15.39 -0.39 -6.47
N SER A 160 -14.90 0.45 -5.54
CA SER A 160 -14.09 0.03 -4.38
C SER A 160 -14.83 -0.73 -3.27
N THR A 161 -16.12 -0.97 -3.46
CA THR A 161 -16.96 -1.76 -2.56
C THR A 161 -17.72 -2.78 -3.36
N SER A 162 -18.21 -3.83 -2.69
CA SER A 162 -18.81 -5.07 -3.20
C SER A 162 -20.11 -4.90 -3.99
N GLU A 163 -20.14 -4.01 -4.98
CA GLU A 163 -21.07 -4.06 -6.08
C GLU A 163 -20.42 -4.90 -7.19
N TYR A 164 -20.55 -6.21 -7.07
CA TYR A 164 -20.40 -7.13 -8.20
C TYR A 164 -21.41 -6.73 -9.27
N CYS A 165 -21.06 -5.77 -10.12
CA CYS A 165 -21.95 -5.27 -11.16
C CYS A 165 -21.85 -6.11 -12.45
N CYS A 166 -20.84 -6.98 -12.54
CA CYS A 166 -20.59 -7.77 -13.74
C CYS A 166 -21.37 -9.09 -13.66
N VAL A 167 -22.68 -9.03 -13.94
CA VAL A 167 -23.50 -10.23 -14.13
C VAL A 167 -22.91 -11.01 -15.32
N PRO A 168 -22.57 -12.31 -15.21
CA PRO A 168 -22.09 -13.06 -16.36
C PRO A 168 -23.18 -13.09 -17.44
N PRO A 169 -22.83 -13.02 -18.75
CA PRO A 169 -23.81 -13.24 -19.79
C PRO A 169 -24.44 -14.63 -19.57
N SER A 170 -25.76 -14.68 -19.48
CA SER A 170 -26.52 -15.93 -19.41
C SER A 170 -26.16 -16.82 -20.60
N PHE A 171 -25.65 -18.01 -20.32
CA PHE A 171 -25.45 -19.09 -21.30
C PHE A 171 -26.79 -19.55 -21.89
#